data_AF-A0A945JVH7-F1
#
_entry.id   AF-A0A945JVH7-F1
#
_cell.length_a   1.000
_cell.length_b   1.000
_cell.length_c   1.000
_cell.angle_alpha   90.00
_cell.angle_beta   90.00
_cell.angle_gamma   90.00
#
_symmetry.space_group_name_H-M   'P 1'
#
loop_
_entity.id
_entity.type
_entity.pdbx_description
1 polymer ?
#
loop_
_entity_poly.entity_id
_entity_poly.type
_entity_poly.pdbx_seq_one_letter_code
_entity_poly.pdbx_strand_id
1 'polypeptide(L)'
;MSIERNRLRTQCAEAADIDLVRILTVDKAHSVTALVDEASRELERRQLTVEGFLDRVEVRVGAEDAAVVTIAQARSLISDTVPLHAVAAVSHALEETMVIQHEGWGWVFHHYDEDEYGESYLVDSDEKAHELLGNFLLLTSWQSLAGPAQHLDDWETVARSEEAQVVLEAAQRLTTAGIVHIVRSPLFTPEGDHHITLLVPQAELTAAEEALGISRQSLRQLKREATQLATGADREAELAVYEQLARIDPAQAAVHYNHGVVLLELDRPELALAAFLEAAAPTLGNLPERPEPPRGRVGPGGLFAMFGLVARMVGGPPKASGPEYLVDVEMRLQHLQERLGDRVDLLHGLAGLARWRADGETARDCYERILRLNDQDEVARFQLRYLAATDD
;
A
#
# COMPACT_ATOMS: atom_id res chain seq x y z
N MET A 1 35.15 -3.93 -43.61
CA MET A 1 34.83 -5.37 -43.52
C MET A 1 35.86 -6.19 -42.71
N SER A 2 37.15 -6.29 -43.08
CA SER A 2 38.13 -7.13 -42.34
C SER A 2 38.42 -6.66 -40.89
N ILE A 3 38.65 -5.36 -40.69
CA ILE A 3 38.98 -4.79 -39.36
C ILE A 3 37.79 -4.88 -38.41
N GLU A 4 36.59 -4.58 -38.90
CA GLU A 4 35.35 -4.60 -38.14
C GLU A 4 34.96 -6.02 -37.70
N ARG A 5 35.10 -7.01 -38.59
CA ARG A 5 34.89 -8.42 -38.23
C ARG A 5 35.91 -8.92 -37.20
N ASN A 6 37.17 -8.51 -37.30
CA ASN A 6 38.19 -8.86 -36.30
C ASN A 6 37.88 -8.25 -34.93
N ARG A 7 37.35 -7.01 -34.89
CA ARG A 7 36.93 -6.36 -33.65
C ARG A 7 35.78 -7.11 -32.97
N LEU A 8 34.73 -7.46 -33.73
CA LEU A 8 33.58 -8.23 -33.21
C LEU A 8 34.01 -9.60 -32.68
N ARG A 9 34.94 -10.28 -33.38
CA ARG A 9 35.49 -11.55 -32.89
C ARG A 9 36.21 -11.42 -31.56
N THR A 10 37.08 -10.42 -31.41
CA THR A 10 37.75 -10.18 -30.13
C THR A 10 36.74 -9.88 -29.03
N GLN A 11 35.74 -9.05 -29.33
CA GLN A 11 34.66 -8.73 -28.39
C GLN A 11 33.90 -9.98 -27.93
N CYS A 12 33.45 -10.85 -28.84
CA CYS A 12 32.77 -12.09 -28.46
C CYS A 12 33.69 -13.04 -27.69
N ALA A 13 34.97 -13.15 -28.07
CA ALA A 13 35.93 -14.00 -27.38
C ALA A 13 36.20 -13.59 -25.92
N GLU A 14 36.08 -12.29 -25.61
CA GLU A 14 36.26 -11.74 -24.26
C GLU A 14 34.95 -11.69 -23.45
N ALA A 15 33.79 -11.82 -24.09
CA ALA A 15 32.49 -11.78 -23.44
C ALA A 15 32.24 -12.99 -22.52
N ALA A 16 31.49 -12.78 -21.44
CA ALA A 16 31.03 -13.88 -20.60
C ALA A 16 30.02 -14.76 -21.36
N ASP A 17 29.88 -16.02 -20.96
CA ASP A 17 28.95 -16.93 -21.65
C ASP A 17 27.52 -16.39 -21.64
N ILE A 18 27.10 -15.75 -20.54
CA ILE A 18 25.77 -15.18 -20.41
C ILE A 18 25.54 -13.97 -21.33
N ASP A 19 26.57 -13.17 -21.59
CA ASP A 19 26.49 -12.05 -22.52
C ASP A 19 26.29 -12.56 -23.96
N LEU A 20 26.96 -13.66 -24.32
CA LEU A 20 26.76 -14.31 -25.62
C LEU A 20 25.33 -14.84 -25.75
N VAL A 21 24.77 -15.42 -24.69
CA VAL A 21 23.37 -15.87 -24.66
C VAL A 21 22.42 -14.68 -24.86
N ARG A 22 22.62 -13.57 -24.13
CA ARG A 22 21.81 -12.35 -24.25
C ARG A 22 21.79 -11.77 -25.67
N ILE A 23 22.95 -11.74 -26.34
CA ILE A 23 23.07 -11.33 -27.75
C ILE A 23 22.25 -12.24 -28.68
N LEU A 24 22.21 -13.55 -28.39
CA LEU A 24 21.54 -14.54 -29.20
C LEU A 24 20.04 -14.70 -28.88
N THR A 25 19.56 -14.07 -27.81
CA THR A 25 18.16 -14.09 -27.37
C THR A 25 17.55 -12.68 -27.40
N VAL A 26 17.61 -11.96 -26.28
CA VAL A 26 16.92 -10.68 -26.03
C VAL A 26 17.35 -9.60 -27.03
N ASP A 27 18.66 -9.48 -27.26
CA ASP A 27 19.21 -8.40 -28.07
C ASP A 27 19.25 -8.74 -29.57
N LYS A 28 18.91 -9.98 -29.94
CA LYS A 28 19.10 -10.51 -31.30
C LYS A 28 18.37 -9.68 -32.36
N ALA A 29 17.16 -9.22 -32.05
CA ALA A 29 16.35 -8.43 -32.98
C ALA A 29 16.94 -7.02 -33.26
N HIS A 30 17.71 -6.48 -32.30
CA HIS A 30 18.30 -5.14 -32.37
C HIS A 30 19.81 -5.17 -32.70
N SER A 31 20.40 -6.36 -32.75
CA SER A 31 21.81 -6.56 -33.02
C SER A 31 22.11 -6.65 -34.52
N VAL A 32 23.30 -6.17 -34.90
CA VAL A 32 23.79 -6.35 -36.28
C VAL A 32 24.08 -7.82 -36.55
N THR A 33 23.71 -8.31 -37.74
CA THR A 33 23.87 -9.73 -38.13
C THR A 33 25.30 -10.24 -37.92
N ALA A 34 26.31 -9.42 -38.19
CA ALA A 34 27.71 -9.79 -37.99
C ALA A 34 28.08 -10.08 -36.53
N LEU A 35 27.42 -9.44 -35.56
CA LEU A 35 27.63 -9.69 -34.13
C LEU A 35 26.93 -10.99 -33.71
N VAL A 36 25.70 -11.21 -34.17
CA VAL A 36 24.94 -12.46 -33.92
C VAL A 36 25.69 -13.67 -34.45
N ASP A 37 26.22 -13.58 -35.68
CA ASP A 37 27.01 -14.66 -36.29
C ASP A 37 28.28 -14.97 -35.47
N GLU A 38 28.96 -13.94 -34.98
CA GLU A 38 30.22 -14.11 -34.26
C GLU A 38 29.99 -14.62 -32.82
N ALA A 39 28.93 -14.14 -32.15
CA ALA A 39 28.50 -14.68 -30.87
C ALA A 39 28.11 -16.17 -30.99
N SER A 40 27.41 -16.55 -32.06
CA SER A 40 27.05 -17.95 -32.33
C SER A 40 28.30 -18.83 -32.50
N ARG A 41 29.27 -18.38 -33.31
CA ARG A 41 30.54 -19.11 -33.52
C ARG A 41 31.34 -19.26 -32.23
N GLU A 42 31.36 -18.23 -31.40
CA GLU A 42 32.10 -18.26 -30.15
C GLU A 42 31.44 -19.23 -29.16
N LEU A 43 30.11 -19.25 -29.08
CA LEU A 43 29.35 -20.22 -28.27
C LEU A 43 29.63 -21.67 -28.72
N GLU A 44 29.60 -21.92 -30.03
CA GLU A 44 29.96 -23.22 -30.63
C GLU A 44 31.40 -23.61 -30.32
N ARG A 45 32.35 -22.66 -30.41
CA ARG A 45 33.77 -22.88 -30.09
C ARG A 45 33.96 -23.28 -28.62
N ARG A 46 33.13 -22.74 -27.71
CA ARG A 46 33.09 -23.08 -26.28
C ARG A 46 32.32 -24.37 -25.98
N GLN A 47 31.71 -25.00 -27.00
CA GLN A 47 30.86 -26.21 -26.88
C GLN A 47 29.64 -25.97 -25.99
N LEU A 48 29.09 -24.76 -26.07
CA LEU A 48 27.92 -24.32 -25.33
C LEU A 48 26.72 -24.16 -26.28
N THR A 49 25.51 -24.22 -25.74
CA THR A 49 24.26 -24.04 -26.50
C THR A 49 23.35 -23.07 -25.76
N VAL A 50 22.59 -22.26 -26.49
CA VAL A 50 21.63 -21.32 -25.87
C VAL A 50 20.60 -22.11 -25.06
N GLU A 51 20.11 -23.22 -25.61
CA GLU A 51 19.15 -24.11 -24.97
C GLU A 51 19.66 -24.65 -23.64
N GLY A 52 20.95 -25.01 -23.55
CA GLY A 52 21.56 -25.48 -22.30
C GLY A 52 21.65 -24.41 -21.21
N PHE A 53 21.70 -23.13 -21.57
CA PHE A 53 21.61 -22.03 -20.61
C PHE A 53 20.17 -21.77 -20.19
N LEU A 54 19.24 -21.72 -21.16
CA LEU A 54 17.83 -21.48 -20.87
C LEU A 54 17.20 -22.60 -20.03
N ASP A 55 17.63 -23.85 -20.21
CA ASP A 55 17.12 -25.00 -19.45
C ASP A 55 17.66 -25.09 -18.02
N ARG A 56 18.35 -24.05 -17.53
CA ARG A 56 18.75 -23.90 -16.12
C ARG A 56 17.91 -22.81 -15.49
N VAL A 57 16.81 -23.21 -14.85
CA VAL A 57 15.85 -22.32 -14.22
C VAL A 57 15.98 -22.44 -12.71
N GLU A 58 16.10 -21.31 -12.01
CA GLU A 58 16.06 -21.30 -10.56
C GLU A 58 14.60 -21.22 -10.10
N VAL A 59 14.19 -22.13 -9.22
CA VAL A 59 12.84 -22.17 -8.66
C VAL A 59 12.91 -22.17 -7.15
N ARG A 60 12.10 -21.31 -6.53
CA ARG A 60 11.88 -21.27 -5.08
C ARG A 60 10.39 -21.38 -4.80
N VAL A 61 9.99 -22.36 -4.00
CA VAL A 61 8.58 -22.57 -3.61
C VAL A 61 8.41 -22.18 -2.14
N GLY A 62 7.53 -21.22 -1.86
CA GLY A 62 7.34 -20.70 -0.50
C GLY A 62 8.65 -20.20 0.13
N ALA A 63 8.98 -20.73 1.31
CA ALA A 63 10.17 -20.36 2.09
C ALA A 63 11.34 -21.35 1.94
N GLU A 64 11.28 -22.27 0.96
CA GLU A 64 12.33 -23.27 0.75
C GLU A 64 13.57 -22.68 0.06
N ASP A 65 14.68 -23.43 0.09
CA ASP A 65 15.87 -23.08 -0.67
C ASP A 65 15.61 -23.17 -2.19
N ALA A 66 16.30 -22.34 -2.95
CA ALA A 66 16.20 -22.37 -4.39
C ALA A 66 16.81 -23.66 -4.98
N ALA A 67 16.12 -24.23 -5.96
CA ALA A 67 16.57 -25.38 -6.72
C ALA A 67 16.74 -25.03 -8.20
N VAL A 68 17.80 -25.54 -8.83
CA VAL A 68 17.99 -25.43 -10.28
C VAL A 68 17.30 -26.62 -10.96
N VAL A 69 16.35 -26.32 -11.84
CA VAL A 69 15.51 -27.29 -12.55
C VAL A 69 15.47 -26.98 -14.05
N THR A 70 14.92 -27.91 -14.84
CA THR A 70 14.69 -27.69 -16.27
C THR A 70 13.46 -26.81 -16.52
N ILE A 71 13.34 -26.22 -17.71
CA ILE A 71 12.13 -25.49 -18.12
C ILE A 71 10.90 -26.41 -18.04
N ALA A 72 11.04 -27.68 -18.43
CA ALA A 72 9.95 -28.65 -18.36
C ALA A 72 9.47 -28.86 -16.92
N GLN A 73 10.40 -28.92 -15.96
CA GLN A 73 10.08 -29.01 -14.53
C GLN A 73 9.47 -27.73 -13.99
N ALA A 74 10.05 -26.56 -14.30
CA ALA A 74 9.48 -25.27 -13.90
C ALA A 74 8.05 -25.07 -14.42
N ARG A 75 7.75 -25.50 -15.65
CA ARG A 75 6.40 -25.41 -16.21
C ARG A 75 5.37 -26.29 -15.50
N SER A 76 5.80 -27.32 -14.76
CA SER A 76 4.88 -28.16 -13.95
C SER A 76 4.35 -27.46 -12.70
N LEU A 77 4.88 -26.28 -12.36
CA LEU A 77 4.36 -25.40 -11.30
C LEU A 77 2.97 -24.82 -11.63
N ILE A 78 2.58 -24.80 -12.90
CA ILE A 78 1.22 -24.51 -13.31
C ILE A 78 0.49 -25.85 -13.41
N SER A 79 -0.37 -26.15 -12.46
CA SER A 79 -1.23 -27.34 -12.51
C SER A 79 -2.40 -27.22 -11.54
N ASP A 80 -3.45 -28.00 -11.79
CA ASP A 80 -4.61 -28.13 -10.90
C ASP A 80 -4.29 -28.74 -9.53
N THR A 81 -3.11 -29.34 -9.38
CA THR A 81 -2.64 -29.93 -8.11
C THR A 81 -2.00 -28.91 -7.17
N VAL A 82 -1.70 -27.70 -7.66
CA VAL A 82 -1.06 -26.63 -6.87
C VAL A 82 -2.10 -26.02 -5.92
N PRO A 83 -1.82 -25.95 -4.61
CA PRO A 83 -2.76 -25.36 -3.66
C PRO A 83 -3.08 -23.90 -4.01
N LEU A 84 -4.32 -23.47 -3.70
CA LEU A 84 -4.68 -22.06 -3.81
C LEU A 84 -3.76 -21.22 -2.90
N HIS A 85 -3.41 -20.04 -3.40
CA HIS A 85 -2.53 -19.06 -2.77
C HIS A 85 -1.10 -19.55 -2.54
N ALA A 86 -0.72 -20.69 -3.13
CA ALA A 86 0.67 -21.10 -3.22
C ALA A 86 1.44 -20.14 -4.13
N VAL A 87 2.69 -19.89 -3.76
CA VAL A 87 3.59 -18.95 -4.43
C VAL A 87 4.88 -19.67 -4.80
N ALA A 88 5.36 -19.45 -6.02
CA ALA A 88 6.67 -19.88 -6.48
C ALA A 88 7.39 -18.77 -7.24
N ALA A 89 8.64 -18.50 -6.90
CA ALA A 89 9.52 -17.64 -7.68
C ALA A 89 10.28 -18.48 -8.71
N VAL A 90 10.33 -18.00 -9.94
CA VAL A 90 10.99 -18.65 -11.07
C VAL A 90 11.89 -17.63 -11.75
N SER A 91 13.19 -17.87 -11.72
CA SER A 91 14.19 -17.00 -12.33
C SER A 91 14.85 -17.70 -13.51
N HIS A 92 14.90 -17.02 -14.65
CA HIS A 92 15.56 -17.55 -15.84
C HIS A 92 17.06 -17.22 -15.84
N ALA A 93 17.80 -17.69 -16.85
CA ALA A 93 19.25 -17.55 -16.92
C ALA A 93 19.80 -16.10 -16.89
N LEU A 94 19.01 -15.09 -17.26
CA LEU A 94 19.39 -13.67 -17.16
C LEU A 94 18.95 -13.02 -15.83
N GLU A 95 18.62 -13.82 -14.81
CA GLU A 95 18.33 -13.38 -13.43
C GLU A 95 17.04 -12.55 -13.21
N GLU A 96 16.29 -12.18 -14.27
CA GLU A 96 14.91 -11.68 -14.08
C GLU A 96 14.02 -12.78 -13.45
N THR A 97 13.11 -12.34 -12.57
CA THR A 97 12.32 -13.24 -11.73
C THR A 97 10.83 -13.03 -11.96
N MET A 98 10.12 -14.14 -12.13
CA MET A 98 8.67 -14.18 -12.19
C MET A 98 8.16 -14.91 -10.96
N VAL A 99 7.36 -14.23 -10.14
CA VAL A 99 6.67 -14.84 -9.01
C VAL A 99 5.26 -15.21 -9.43
N ILE A 100 4.93 -16.48 -9.30
CA ILE A 100 3.67 -17.06 -9.76
C ILE A 100 2.83 -17.40 -8.53
N GLN A 101 1.59 -16.94 -8.53
CA GLN A 101 0.62 -17.17 -7.47
C GLN A 101 -0.66 -17.79 -8.04
N HIS A 102 -1.16 -18.84 -7.38
CA HIS A 102 -2.42 -19.49 -7.76
C HIS A 102 -3.60 -18.87 -7.00
N GLU A 103 -4.68 -18.54 -7.69
CA GLU A 103 -5.90 -17.97 -7.12
C GLU A 103 -7.14 -18.78 -7.53
N GLY A 104 -8.25 -18.62 -6.81
CA GLY A 104 -9.47 -19.38 -7.08
C GLY A 104 -10.07 -19.14 -8.47
N TRP A 105 -9.71 -18.04 -9.13
CA TRP A 105 -10.16 -17.66 -10.46
C TRP A 105 -9.10 -17.84 -11.56
N GLY A 106 -7.84 -18.17 -11.21
CA GLY A 106 -6.74 -18.26 -12.17
C GLY A 106 -5.36 -18.07 -11.54
N TRP A 107 -4.45 -17.42 -12.27
CA TRP A 107 -3.06 -17.24 -11.89
C TRP A 107 -2.67 -15.77 -11.92
N VAL A 108 -1.77 -15.39 -11.03
CA VAL A 108 -1.14 -14.07 -10.99
C VAL A 108 0.36 -14.24 -11.22
N PHE A 109 0.89 -13.44 -12.14
CA PHE A 109 2.31 -13.39 -12.47
C PHE A 109 2.84 -12.03 -12.07
N HIS A 110 3.67 -11.97 -11.03
CA HIS A 110 4.36 -10.77 -10.60
C HIS A 110 5.75 -10.74 -11.22
N HIS A 111 6.02 -9.73 -12.03
CA HIS A 111 7.31 -9.57 -12.68
C HIS A 111 8.23 -8.69 -11.83
N TYR A 112 9.42 -9.22 -11.54
CA TYR A 112 10.49 -8.53 -10.81
C TYR A 112 11.71 -8.39 -11.71
N ASP A 113 12.24 -7.17 -11.76
CA ASP A 113 13.57 -6.89 -12.31
C ASP A 113 14.52 -6.81 -11.12
N GLU A 114 15.40 -7.80 -10.98
CA GLU A 114 16.20 -8.02 -9.77
C GLU A 114 15.32 -8.05 -8.50
N ASP A 115 15.49 -7.07 -7.60
CA ASP A 115 14.73 -6.92 -6.35
C ASP A 115 13.57 -5.91 -6.48
N GLU A 116 13.43 -5.23 -7.62
CA GLU A 116 12.41 -4.21 -7.83
C GLU A 116 11.10 -4.82 -8.37
N TYR A 117 10.01 -4.62 -7.64
CA TYR A 117 8.68 -4.96 -8.11
C TYR A 117 8.32 -4.11 -9.34
N GLY A 118 8.01 -4.78 -10.45
CA GLY A 118 7.51 -4.14 -11.65
C GLY A 118 5.98 -4.13 -11.68
N GLU A 119 5.40 -5.11 -12.37
CA GLU A 119 3.97 -5.17 -12.67
C GLU A 119 3.42 -6.57 -12.43
N SER A 120 2.12 -6.66 -12.18
CA SER A 120 1.39 -7.93 -12.05
C SER A 120 0.50 -8.21 -13.25
N TYR A 121 0.36 -9.47 -13.63
CA TYR A 121 -0.45 -9.91 -14.76
C TYR A 121 -1.43 -11.00 -14.33
N LEU A 122 -2.69 -10.86 -14.77
CA LEU A 122 -3.78 -11.75 -14.38
C LEU A 122 -4.10 -12.71 -15.52
N VAL A 123 -4.03 -14.01 -15.25
CA VAL A 123 -4.16 -15.06 -16.25
C VAL A 123 -5.25 -16.05 -15.83
N ASP A 124 -6.37 -16.03 -16.57
CA ASP A 124 -7.61 -16.74 -16.24
C ASP A 124 -7.65 -18.23 -16.64
N SER A 125 -6.55 -18.80 -17.14
CA SER A 125 -6.52 -20.19 -17.59
C SER A 125 -5.12 -20.81 -17.54
N ASP A 126 -5.07 -22.10 -17.21
CA ASP A 126 -3.82 -22.87 -17.12
C ASP A 126 -3.06 -22.93 -18.44
N GLU A 127 -3.77 -23.02 -19.58
CA GLU A 127 -3.16 -23.05 -20.90
C GLU A 127 -2.37 -21.76 -21.17
N LYS A 128 -2.97 -20.59 -20.92
CA LYS A 128 -2.29 -19.30 -21.08
C LYS A 128 -1.15 -19.14 -20.07
N ALA A 129 -1.35 -19.59 -18.82
CA ALA A 129 -0.31 -19.52 -17.79
C ALA A 129 0.92 -20.37 -18.16
N HIS A 130 0.70 -21.57 -18.69
CA HIS A 130 1.75 -22.45 -19.20
C HIS A 130 2.50 -21.87 -20.41
N GLU A 131 1.79 -21.18 -21.31
CA GLU A 131 2.39 -20.54 -22.48
C GLU A 131 3.18 -19.30 -22.08
N LEU A 132 2.62 -18.45 -21.22
CA LEU A 132 3.28 -17.26 -20.69
C LEU A 132 4.58 -17.63 -19.97
N LEU A 133 4.52 -18.56 -19.02
CA LEU A 133 5.71 -19.02 -18.30
C LEU A 133 6.75 -19.62 -19.26
N GLY A 134 6.29 -20.38 -20.26
CA GLY A 134 7.17 -20.94 -21.28
C GLY A 134 7.90 -19.84 -22.08
N ASN A 135 7.18 -18.82 -22.51
CA ASN A 135 7.77 -17.71 -23.27
C ASN A 135 8.71 -16.86 -22.42
N PHE A 136 8.36 -16.61 -21.16
CA PHE A 136 9.25 -15.95 -20.19
C PHE A 136 10.57 -16.71 -20.05
N LEU A 137 10.52 -18.02 -19.78
CA LEU A 137 11.70 -18.86 -19.61
C LEU A 137 12.53 -19.02 -20.88
N LEU A 138 11.90 -18.96 -22.05
CA LEU A 138 12.56 -19.03 -23.35
C LEU A 138 13.07 -17.67 -23.86
N LEU A 139 12.91 -16.59 -23.07
CA LEU A 139 13.26 -15.21 -23.44
C LEU A 139 12.59 -14.76 -24.74
N THR A 140 11.34 -15.16 -24.94
CA THR A 140 10.50 -14.73 -26.06
C THR A 140 9.39 -13.79 -25.59
N SER A 141 8.69 -13.15 -26.54
CA SER A 141 7.63 -12.21 -26.20
C SER A 141 6.46 -12.91 -25.48
N TRP A 142 6.17 -12.47 -24.27
CA TRP A 142 5.10 -13.01 -23.42
C TRP A 142 4.08 -11.94 -23.01
N GLN A 143 4.42 -10.65 -23.07
CA GLN A 143 3.59 -9.54 -22.62
C GLN A 143 2.27 -9.44 -23.39
N SER A 144 2.24 -9.86 -24.66
CA SER A 144 1.03 -9.90 -25.48
C SER A 144 0.03 -10.97 -25.01
N LEU A 145 0.48 -11.99 -24.29
CA LEU A 145 -0.34 -13.06 -23.71
C LEU A 145 -0.84 -12.70 -22.30
N ALA A 146 -0.08 -11.87 -21.58
CA ALA A 146 -0.29 -11.56 -20.16
C ALA A 146 -1.44 -10.57 -19.89
N GLY A 147 -1.98 -9.94 -20.94
CA GLY A 147 -3.02 -8.92 -20.79
C GLY A 147 -2.47 -7.59 -20.21
N PRO A 148 -3.35 -6.71 -19.71
CA PRO A 148 -2.93 -5.42 -19.17
C PRO A 148 -2.19 -5.59 -17.84
N ALA A 149 -1.04 -4.93 -17.72
CA ALA A 149 -0.30 -4.81 -16.47
C ALA A 149 -1.18 -4.21 -15.35
N GLN A 150 -1.01 -4.73 -14.14
CA GLN A 150 -1.73 -4.32 -12.93
C GLN A 150 -0.73 -3.83 -11.87
N HIS A 151 -0.98 -2.62 -11.38
CA HIS A 151 -0.26 -2.06 -10.25
C HIS A 151 -1.04 -2.36 -8.96
N LEU A 152 -0.56 -3.31 -8.15
CA LEU A 152 -1.30 -3.80 -6.99
C LEU A 152 -1.38 -2.80 -5.82
N ASP A 153 -0.61 -1.72 -5.88
CA ASP A 153 -0.72 -0.61 -4.92
C ASP A 153 -1.95 0.27 -5.19
N ASP A 154 -2.55 0.18 -6.39
CA ASP A 154 -3.81 0.83 -6.74
C ASP A 154 -5.05 -0.03 -6.38
N TRP A 155 -4.84 -1.20 -5.78
CA TRP A 155 -5.93 -2.12 -5.41
C TRP A 155 -6.41 -1.87 -3.98
N GLU A 156 -7.70 -2.09 -3.78
CA GLU A 156 -8.39 -1.78 -2.53
C GLU A 156 -8.42 -2.97 -1.58
N THR A 157 -8.21 -2.70 -0.29
CA THR A 157 -8.27 -3.72 0.76
C THR A 157 -9.71 -3.95 1.20
N VAL A 158 -10.22 -5.17 0.99
CA VAL A 158 -11.58 -5.55 1.42
C VAL A 158 -11.59 -6.40 2.70
N ALA A 159 -10.48 -7.05 3.03
CA ALA A 159 -10.30 -7.75 4.30
C ALA A 159 -8.82 -7.77 4.70
N ARG A 160 -8.54 -7.62 6.00
CA ARG A 160 -7.21 -7.78 6.59
C ARG A 160 -7.35 -8.43 7.96
N SER A 161 -6.64 -9.52 8.20
CA SER A 161 -6.73 -10.30 9.45
C SER A 161 -5.47 -11.12 9.69
N GLU A 162 -5.09 -11.34 10.94
CA GLU A 162 -4.08 -12.35 11.31
C GLU A 162 -4.65 -13.78 11.19
N GLU A 163 -5.97 -13.93 11.20
CA GLU A 163 -6.65 -15.21 11.01
C GLU A 163 -6.80 -15.53 9.51
N ALA A 164 -5.89 -16.34 8.98
CA ALA A 164 -5.88 -16.76 7.58
C ALA A 164 -7.24 -17.24 7.06
N GLN A 165 -7.91 -18.09 7.84
CA GLN A 165 -9.17 -18.72 7.45
C GLN A 165 -10.25 -17.69 7.09
N VAL A 166 -10.32 -16.57 7.82
CA VAL A 166 -11.31 -15.50 7.55
C VAL A 166 -11.09 -14.90 6.16
N VAL A 167 -9.83 -14.66 5.80
CA VAL A 167 -9.46 -14.07 4.52
C VAL A 167 -9.67 -15.06 3.37
N LEU A 168 -9.32 -16.33 3.59
CA LEU A 168 -9.50 -17.39 2.60
C LEU A 168 -10.99 -17.67 2.31
N GLU A 169 -11.85 -17.63 3.34
CA GLU A 169 -13.30 -17.75 3.15
C GLU A 169 -13.88 -16.56 2.36
N ALA A 170 -13.39 -15.35 2.61
CA ALA A 170 -13.76 -14.17 1.85
C ALA A 170 -13.30 -14.29 0.38
N ALA A 171 -12.06 -14.70 0.13
CA ALA A 171 -11.53 -14.96 -1.21
C ALA A 171 -12.37 -16.02 -1.97
N GLN A 172 -12.77 -17.10 -1.31
CA GLN A 172 -13.65 -18.12 -1.90
C GLN A 172 -15.03 -17.55 -2.28
N ARG A 173 -15.59 -16.65 -1.47
CA ARG A 173 -16.86 -15.98 -1.81
C ARG A 173 -16.70 -15.07 -3.03
N LEU A 174 -15.61 -14.30 -3.11
CA LEU A 174 -15.31 -13.47 -4.28
C LEU A 174 -15.11 -14.32 -5.53
N THR A 175 -14.38 -15.43 -5.42
CA THR A 175 -14.22 -16.43 -6.51
C THR A 175 -15.59 -16.90 -7.00
N THR A 176 -16.47 -17.29 -6.08
CA THR A 176 -17.82 -17.79 -6.41
C THR A 176 -18.69 -16.71 -7.06
N ALA A 177 -18.47 -15.44 -6.71
CA ALA A 177 -19.12 -14.28 -7.31
C ALA A 177 -18.51 -13.86 -8.66
N GLY A 178 -17.42 -14.51 -9.10
CA GLY A 178 -16.71 -14.15 -10.32
C GLY A 178 -15.90 -12.85 -10.22
N ILE A 179 -15.54 -12.45 -9.00
CA ILE A 179 -14.82 -11.21 -8.72
C ILE A 179 -13.34 -11.50 -8.62
N VAL A 180 -12.56 -10.80 -9.43
CA VAL A 180 -11.09 -10.85 -9.40
C VAL A 180 -10.58 -10.30 -8.07
N HIS A 181 -9.67 -11.02 -7.44
CA HIS A 181 -9.08 -10.67 -6.15
C HIS A 181 -7.70 -11.30 -6.00
N ILE A 182 -6.91 -10.80 -5.05
CA ILE A 182 -5.61 -11.38 -4.71
C ILE A 182 -5.50 -11.51 -3.20
N VAL A 183 -5.05 -12.66 -2.73
CA VAL A 183 -4.68 -12.86 -1.33
C VAL A 183 -3.19 -12.55 -1.18
N ARG A 184 -2.86 -11.42 -0.56
CA ARG A 184 -1.46 -11.07 -0.28
C ARG A 184 -0.96 -11.90 0.90
N SER A 185 -0.07 -12.83 0.60
CA SER A 185 0.57 -13.72 1.58
C SER A 185 1.57 -12.95 2.46
N PRO A 186 1.80 -13.37 3.72
CA PRO A 186 2.79 -12.76 4.61
C PRO A 186 4.24 -12.87 4.10
N LEU A 187 4.49 -13.68 3.07
CA LEU A 187 5.78 -13.76 2.39
C LEU A 187 6.17 -12.43 1.70
N PHE A 188 5.20 -11.53 1.50
CA PHE A 188 5.39 -10.20 0.90
C PHE A 188 5.11 -9.07 1.89
N THR A 189 4.95 -9.37 3.18
CA THR A 189 4.73 -8.36 4.22
C THR A 189 6.02 -8.09 4.99
N PRO A 190 6.21 -6.86 5.52
CA PRO A 190 7.37 -6.53 6.33
C PRO A 190 7.53 -7.48 7.53
N GLU A 191 8.78 -7.69 7.95
CA GLU A 191 9.10 -8.58 9.08
C GLU A 191 8.29 -8.20 10.34
N GLY A 192 7.46 -9.14 10.81
CA GLY A 192 6.55 -8.95 11.96
C GLY A 192 5.10 -8.64 11.62
N ASP A 193 4.73 -8.42 10.35
CA ASP A 193 3.33 -8.32 9.93
C ASP A 193 2.78 -9.71 9.56
N HIS A 194 1.96 -10.27 10.44
CA HIS A 194 1.33 -11.58 10.28
C HIS A 194 -0.05 -11.51 9.61
N HIS A 195 -0.49 -10.32 9.16
CA HIS A 195 -1.79 -10.17 8.54
C HIS A 195 -1.78 -10.69 7.10
N ILE A 196 -2.87 -11.36 6.76
CA ILE A 196 -3.21 -11.71 5.38
C ILE A 196 -4.20 -10.66 4.90
N THR A 197 -3.96 -10.15 3.69
CA THR A 197 -4.76 -9.07 3.10
C THR A 197 -5.45 -9.57 1.84
N LEU A 198 -6.74 -9.27 1.69
CA LEU A 198 -7.51 -9.51 0.48
C LEU A 198 -7.68 -8.21 -0.28
N LEU A 199 -7.19 -8.19 -1.51
CA LEU A 199 -7.22 -7.05 -2.40
C LEU A 199 -8.17 -7.29 -3.55
N VAL A 200 -8.84 -6.23 -4.00
CA VAL A 200 -9.68 -6.22 -5.20
C VAL A 200 -9.37 -4.98 -6.05
N PRO A 201 -9.56 -5.03 -7.37
CA PRO A 201 -9.49 -3.82 -8.19
C PRO A 201 -10.49 -2.78 -7.68
N GLN A 202 -10.12 -1.50 -7.67
CA GLN A 202 -11.01 -0.41 -7.27
C GLN A 202 -12.37 -0.45 -7.99
N ALA A 203 -12.39 -0.87 -9.26
CA ALA A 203 -13.61 -1.00 -10.06
C ALA A 203 -14.57 -2.09 -9.54
N GLU A 204 -14.05 -3.12 -8.88
CA GLU A 204 -14.81 -4.26 -8.36
C GLU A 204 -15.15 -4.12 -6.87
N LEU A 205 -14.64 -3.08 -6.19
CA LEU A 205 -14.79 -2.90 -4.74
C LEU A 205 -16.25 -3.01 -4.28
N THR A 206 -17.18 -2.32 -4.96
CA THR A 206 -18.61 -2.37 -4.60
C THR A 206 -19.20 -3.77 -4.77
N ALA A 207 -18.88 -4.46 -5.86
CA ALA A 207 -19.34 -5.83 -6.09
C ALA A 207 -18.74 -6.79 -5.04
N ALA A 208 -17.48 -6.59 -4.67
CA ALA A 208 -16.80 -7.37 -3.64
C ALA A 208 -17.44 -7.16 -2.27
N GLU A 209 -17.70 -5.91 -1.88
CA GLU A 209 -18.42 -5.59 -0.66
C GLU A 209 -19.83 -6.20 -0.65
N GLU A 210 -20.55 -6.20 -1.77
CA GLU A 210 -21.87 -6.82 -1.88
C GLU A 210 -21.79 -8.35 -1.73
N ALA A 211 -20.85 -9.01 -2.43
CA ALA A 211 -20.62 -10.45 -2.36
C ALA A 211 -20.20 -10.90 -0.95
N LEU A 212 -19.45 -10.06 -0.24
CA LEU A 212 -19.03 -10.29 1.14
C LEU A 212 -20.09 -9.86 2.16
N GLY A 213 -21.15 -9.16 1.73
CA GLY A 213 -22.22 -8.66 2.58
C GLY A 213 -21.84 -7.46 3.45
N ILE A 214 -20.83 -6.67 3.05
CA ILE A 214 -20.21 -5.59 3.83
C ILE A 214 -21.02 -4.26 3.78
N SER A 215 -21.63 -3.90 2.63
CA SER A 215 -21.87 -2.48 2.30
C SER A 215 -23.03 -1.71 2.98
N ARG A 216 -24.23 -2.28 3.24
CA ARG A 216 -25.36 -1.47 3.81
C ARG A 216 -26.24 -2.15 4.85
N GLN A 217 -26.43 -3.46 4.73
CA GLN A 217 -27.19 -4.22 5.72
C GLN A 217 -26.33 -4.47 6.97
N SER A 218 -25.05 -4.81 6.80
CA SER A 218 -24.11 -5.04 7.89
C SER A 218 -23.76 -3.76 8.64
N LEU A 219 -23.50 -2.64 7.95
CA LEU A 219 -23.31 -1.34 8.63
C LEU A 219 -24.55 -0.91 9.43
N ARG A 220 -25.77 -1.13 8.91
CA ARG A 220 -27.02 -0.87 9.67
C ARG A 220 -27.20 -1.83 10.85
N GLN A 221 -26.83 -3.09 10.67
CA GLN A 221 -26.92 -4.11 11.73
C GLN A 221 -25.90 -3.82 12.85
N LEU A 222 -24.64 -3.60 12.50
CA LEU A 222 -23.57 -3.25 13.44
C LEU A 222 -23.85 -1.93 14.17
N LYS A 223 -24.37 -0.91 13.48
CA LYS A 223 -24.82 0.33 14.16
C LYS A 223 -25.93 0.07 15.18
N ARG A 224 -26.88 -0.83 14.88
CA ARG A 224 -27.94 -1.23 15.84
C ARG A 224 -27.38 -2.02 17.00
N GLU A 225 -26.45 -2.94 16.73
CA GLU A 225 -25.79 -3.77 17.74
C GLU A 225 -24.94 -2.93 18.69
N ALA A 226 -24.11 -2.01 18.17
CA ALA A 226 -23.37 -1.03 18.96
C ALA A 226 -24.32 -0.22 19.85
N THR A 227 -25.46 0.26 19.30
CA THR A 227 -26.45 1.00 20.09
C THR A 227 -27.06 0.17 21.23
N GLN A 228 -27.26 -1.13 21.02
CA GLN A 228 -27.75 -2.04 22.07
C GLN A 228 -26.67 -2.28 23.13
N LEU A 229 -25.44 -2.56 22.71
CA LEU A 229 -24.31 -2.86 23.59
C LEU A 229 -23.88 -1.65 24.42
N ALA A 230 -23.96 -0.43 23.86
CA ALA A 230 -23.70 0.82 24.59
C ALA A 230 -24.64 1.02 25.80
N THR A 231 -25.82 0.38 25.80
CA THR A 231 -26.75 0.37 26.95
C THR A 231 -26.57 -0.84 27.89
N GLY A 232 -25.74 -1.80 27.48
CA GLY A 232 -25.40 -3.00 28.22
C GLY A 232 -24.13 -2.89 29.05
N ALA A 233 -23.65 -4.03 29.54
CA ALA A 233 -22.43 -4.12 30.35
C ALA A 233 -21.25 -4.80 29.61
N ASP A 234 -21.49 -5.35 28.42
CA ASP A 234 -20.49 -6.14 27.68
C ASP A 234 -19.65 -5.24 26.76
N ARG A 235 -18.62 -4.64 27.35
CA ARG A 235 -17.72 -3.71 26.67
C ARG A 235 -16.76 -4.38 25.70
N GLU A 236 -16.41 -5.64 25.91
CA GLU A 236 -15.58 -6.40 24.97
C GLU A 236 -16.36 -6.73 23.69
N ALA A 237 -17.64 -7.09 23.81
CA ALA A 237 -18.50 -7.24 22.63
C ALA A 237 -18.70 -5.90 21.89
N GLU A 238 -18.88 -4.80 22.63
CA GLU A 238 -19.01 -3.46 22.05
C GLU A 238 -17.75 -3.05 21.29
N LEU A 239 -16.57 -3.34 21.87
CA LEU A 239 -15.27 -3.09 21.26
C LEU A 239 -15.16 -3.80 19.90
N ALA A 240 -15.46 -5.11 19.86
CA ALA A 240 -15.41 -5.89 18.63
C ALA A 240 -16.33 -5.33 17.52
N VAL A 241 -17.50 -4.80 17.89
CA VAL A 241 -18.42 -4.15 16.94
C VAL A 241 -17.83 -2.85 16.39
N TYR A 242 -17.22 -2.02 17.23
CA TYR A 242 -16.57 -0.79 16.77
C TYR A 242 -15.33 -1.05 15.91
N GLU A 243 -14.55 -2.09 16.19
CA GLU A 243 -13.46 -2.55 15.33
C GLU A 243 -13.97 -3.01 13.95
N GLN A 244 -15.11 -3.71 13.90
CA GLN A 244 -15.75 -4.05 12.63
C GLN A 244 -16.26 -2.81 11.89
N LEU A 245 -16.91 -1.87 12.58
CA LEU A 245 -17.37 -0.62 11.96
C LEU A 245 -16.21 0.21 11.41
N ALA A 246 -15.07 0.25 12.10
CA ALA A 246 -13.88 0.99 11.68
C ALA A 246 -13.24 0.39 10.42
N ARG A 247 -13.34 -0.94 10.24
CA ARG A 247 -12.91 -1.62 9.02
C ARG A 247 -13.83 -1.32 7.82
N ILE A 248 -15.13 -1.19 8.05
CA ILE A 248 -16.12 -0.97 6.99
C ILE A 248 -16.13 0.48 6.51
N ASP A 249 -15.95 1.44 7.42
CA ASP A 249 -15.90 2.87 7.08
C ASP A 249 -14.75 3.55 7.85
N PRO A 250 -13.50 3.43 7.36
CA PRO A 250 -12.32 3.95 8.04
C PRO A 250 -12.32 5.47 8.22
N ALA A 251 -13.07 6.19 7.39
CA ALA A 251 -13.13 7.65 7.44
C ALA A 251 -14.15 8.19 8.45
N GLN A 252 -14.94 7.32 9.09
CA GLN A 252 -16.03 7.75 9.95
C GLN A 252 -15.54 8.12 11.36
N ALA A 253 -15.26 9.40 11.58
CA ALA A 253 -14.80 9.94 12.86
C ALA A 253 -15.63 9.51 14.10
N ALA A 254 -16.96 9.39 13.96
CA ALA A 254 -17.83 8.95 15.06
C ALA A 254 -17.60 7.49 15.48
N VAL A 255 -17.17 6.62 14.56
CA VAL A 255 -16.83 5.22 14.86
C VAL A 255 -15.55 5.18 15.70
N HIS A 256 -14.49 5.85 15.25
CA HIS A 256 -13.22 5.95 15.97
C HIS A 256 -13.35 6.64 17.33
N TYR A 257 -14.18 7.67 17.44
CA TYR A 257 -14.48 8.31 18.72
C TYR A 257 -15.09 7.33 19.72
N ASN A 258 -16.15 6.63 19.34
CA ASN A 258 -16.81 5.68 20.24
C ASN A 258 -15.92 4.48 20.54
N HIS A 259 -15.12 4.03 19.57
CA HIS A 259 -14.09 3.02 19.76
C HIS A 259 -13.11 3.42 20.88
N GLY A 260 -12.59 4.65 20.83
CA GLY A 260 -11.73 5.20 21.88
C GLY A 260 -12.40 5.29 23.26
N VAL A 261 -13.70 5.61 23.30
CA VAL A 261 -14.48 5.63 24.55
C VAL A 261 -14.58 4.23 25.17
N VAL A 262 -14.94 3.21 24.38
CA VAL A 262 -15.03 1.83 24.87
C VAL A 262 -13.67 1.31 25.34
N LEU A 263 -12.59 1.63 24.63
CA LEU A 263 -11.23 1.30 25.03
C LEU A 263 -10.83 1.93 26.36
N LEU A 264 -11.24 3.18 26.64
CA LEU A 264 -11.03 3.80 27.95
C LEU A 264 -11.82 3.11 29.05
N GLU A 265 -13.06 2.71 28.79
CA GLU A 265 -13.90 1.98 29.76
C GLU A 265 -13.34 0.59 30.07
N LEU A 266 -12.62 -0.01 29.11
CA LEU A 266 -11.85 -1.26 29.26
C LEU A 266 -10.44 -1.06 29.82
N ASP A 267 -10.08 0.16 30.22
CA ASP A 267 -8.77 0.52 30.77
C ASP A 267 -7.58 0.29 29.82
N ARG A 268 -7.78 0.48 28.51
CA ARG A 268 -6.77 0.35 27.44
C ARG A 268 -6.37 1.72 26.84
N PRO A 269 -5.62 2.56 27.59
CA PRO A 269 -5.39 3.96 27.22
C PRO A 269 -4.52 4.15 25.98
N GLU A 270 -3.59 3.22 25.68
CA GLU A 270 -2.72 3.32 24.51
C GLU A 270 -3.50 3.14 23.21
N LEU A 271 -4.40 2.15 23.17
CA LEU A 271 -5.29 1.93 22.03
C LEU A 271 -6.32 3.05 21.91
N ALA A 272 -6.83 3.55 23.04
CA ALA A 272 -7.76 4.67 23.05
C ALA A 272 -7.15 5.93 22.46
N LEU A 273 -5.87 6.21 22.74
CA LEU A 273 -5.15 7.32 22.13
C LEU A 273 -5.16 7.22 20.60
N ALA A 274 -4.78 6.05 20.07
CA ALA A 274 -4.77 5.83 18.62
C ALA A 274 -6.16 6.07 18.01
N ALA A 275 -7.21 5.52 18.62
CA ALA A 275 -8.59 5.71 18.16
C ALA A 275 -9.04 7.19 18.18
N PHE A 276 -8.66 7.97 19.20
CA PHE A 276 -8.98 9.40 19.24
C PHE A 276 -8.20 10.21 18.21
N LEU A 277 -6.94 9.85 17.94
CA LEU A 277 -6.17 10.48 16.86
C LEU A 277 -6.79 10.18 15.48
N GLU A 278 -7.23 8.93 15.24
CA GLU A 278 -7.97 8.56 14.02
C GLU A 278 -9.30 9.32 13.89
N ALA A 279 -10.02 9.53 15.01
CA ALA A 279 -11.23 10.34 15.02
C ALA A 279 -10.96 11.81 14.63
N ALA A 280 -9.81 12.36 15.00
CA ALA A 280 -9.41 13.73 14.67
C ALA A 280 -8.78 13.85 13.26
N ALA A 281 -8.18 12.78 12.73
CA ALA A 281 -7.39 12.78 11.50
C ALA A 281 -8.09 13.42 10.29
N PRO A 282 -9.39 13.20 10.00
CA PRO A 282 -10.06 13.87 8.89
C PRO A 282 -10.06 15.39 9.02
N THR A 283 -10.09 15.92 10.24
CA THR A 283 -10.01 17.37 10.47
C THR A 283 -8.57 17.86 10.37
N LEU A 284 -7.62 17.10 10.93
CA LEU A 284 -6.21 17.46 10.95
C LEU A 284 -5.57 17.39 9.55
N GLY A 285 -5.98 16.46 8.69
CA GLY A 285 -5.56 16.36 7.29
C GLY A 285 -6.20 17.42 6.39
N ASN A 286 -7.37 17.96 6.77
CA ASN A 286 -8.00 19.11 6.11
C ASN A 286 -7.45 20.46 6.59
N LEU A 287 -6.61 20.47 7.64
CA LEU A 287 -5.78 21.64 7.90
C LEU A 287 -4.83 21.77 6.71
N PRO A 288 -4.79 22.92 6.04
CA PRO A 288 -4.03 23.04 4.81
C PRO A 288 -2.56 22.69 5.10
N GLU A 289 -2.02 21.68 4.41
CA GLU A 289 -0.59 21.31 4.42
C GLU A 289 0.29 22.55 4.14
N ARG A 290 -0.29 23.53 3.44
CA ARG A 290 0.15 24.93 3.29
C ARG A 290 -1.04 25.89 3.47
N PRO A 291 -1.17 26.62 4.58
CA PRO A 291 -2.18 27.66 4.70
C PRO A 291 -1.88 28.80 3.70
N GLU A 292 -2.87 29.24 2.92
CA GLU A 292 -2.72 30.47 2.12
C GLU A 292 -2.32 31.62 3.07
N PRO A 293 -1.32 32.46 2.72
CA PRO A 293 -1.08 33.67 3.48
C PRO A 293 -2.38 34.48 3.51
N PRO A 294 -2.67 35.21 4.61
CA PRO A 294 -3.87 36.04 4.67
C PRO A 294 -3.93 36.86 3.38
N ARG A 295 -5.05 36.80 2.65
CA ARG A 295 -5.29 37.64 1.47
C ARG A 295 -5.38 39.10 1.92
N GLY A 296 -4.24 39.68 2.25
CA GLY A 296 -3.97 41.09 2.33
C GLY A 296 -4.03 41.62 0.91
N ARG A 297 -5.24 41.89 0.45
CA ARG A 297 -5.48 42.54 -0.83
C ARG A 297 -5.04 44.00 -0.69
N VAL A 298 -3.75 44.26 -0.91
CA VAL A 298 -3.24 45.61 -1.11
C VAL A 298 -2.91 45.76 -2.59
N GLY A 299 -3.91 46.23 -3.34
CA GLY A 299 -3.77 46.75 -4.70
C GLY A 299 -4.60 48.03 -4.81
N PRO A 300 -4.08 49.11 -5.39
CA PRO A 300 -4.53 50.46 -5.09
C PRO A 300 -5.72 50.86 -5.95
N GLY A 301 -6.74 51.45 -5.32
CA GLY A 301 -7.71 52.31 -6.01
C GLY A 301 -9.18 51.92 -5.87
N GLY A 302 -10.00 52.90 -5.48
CA GLY A 302 -11.41 52.96 -5.87
C GLY A 302 -12.44 52.63 -4.77
N LEU A 303 -12.91 53.68 -4.09
CA LEU A 303 -14.25 53.91 -3.50
C LEU A 303 -14.98 52.86 -2.63
N PHE A 304 -14.54 51.61 -2.48
CA PHE A 304 -15.24 50.58 -1.67
C PHE A 304 -14.77 50.50 -0.20
N ALA A 305 -13.80 51.33 0.20
CA ALA A 305 -13.24 51.37 1.54
C ALA A 305 -14.19 51.87 2.66
N MET A 306 -15.40 52.33 2.32
CA MET A 306 -16.31 52.96 3.28
C MET A 306 -17.41 52.06 3.84
N PHE A 307 -17.60 50.84 3.33
CA PHE A 307 -18.64 49.92 3.85
C PHE A 307 -18.15 48.90 4.89
N GLY A 308 -16.84 48.65 4.97
CA GLY A 308 -16.26 47.71 5.95
C GLY A 308 -16.07 48.27 7.36
N LEU A 309 -16.23 49.59 7.56
CA LEU A 309 -15.90 50.26 8.82
C LEU A 309 -17.00 50.12 9.90
N VAL A 310 -18.22 49.72 9.53
CA VAL A 310 -19.35 49.64 10.48
C VAL A 310 -19.45 48.27 11.17
N ALA A 311 -18.86 47.21 10.61
CA ALA A 311 -18.89 45.87 11.22
C ALA A 311 -17.91 45.68 12.39
N ARG A 312 -16.98 46.63 12.59
CA ARG A 312 -15.91 46.53 13.60
C ARG A 312 -16.28 47.06 14.99
N MET A 313 -17.55 47.44 15.22
CA MET A 313 -18.03 48.00 16.49
C MET A 313 -18.87 47.06 17.37
N VAL A 314 -18.98 45.76 17.07
CA VAL A 314 -19.65 44.80 17.97
C VAL A 314 -18.86 43.49 18.07
N GLY A 315 -18.05 43.39 19.13
CA GLY A 315 -17.83 42.19 19.97
C GLY A 315 -17.34 40.87 19.38
N GLY A 316 -16.03 40.59 19.59
CA GLY A 316 -15.47 39.23 19.75
C GLY A 316 -15.03 38.49 18.48
N PRO A 317 -13.93 37.71 18.51
CA PRO A 317 -13.61 36.80 17.42
C PRO A 317 -14.73 35.75 17.28
N PRO A 318 -15.03 35.27 16.07
CA PRO A 318 -16.11 34.31 15.85
C PRO A 318 -15.85 33.04 16.64
N LYS A 319 -16.82 32.59 17.45
CA LYS A 319 -16.83 31.24 18.05
C LYS A 319 -16.71 30.22 16.92
N ALA A 320 -15.62 29.48 16.88
CA ALA A 320 -15.47 28.32 15.99
C ALA A 320 -16.47 27.24 16.44
N SER A 321 -17.61 27.16 15.77
CA SER A 321 -18.57 26.06 15.93
C SER A 321 -18.10 24.90 15.07
N GLY A 322 -17.13 24.16 15.56
CA GLY A 322 -16.78 22.86 14.98
C GLY A 322 -17.79 21.77 15.30
N PRO A 323 -17.59 20.58 14.73
CA PRO A 323 -18.27 19.39 15.21
C PRO A 323 -18.02 19.22 16.71
N GLU A 324 -19.10 19.12 17.50
CA GLU A 324 -19.01 18.99 18.98
C GLU A 324 -18.08 17.85 19.42
N TYR A 325 -18.00 16.77 18.64
CA TYR A 325 -17.14 15.62 18.95
C TYR A 325 -15.64 15.94 19.00
N LEU A 326 -15.15 16.97 18.29
CA LEU A 326 -13.72 17.32 18.33
C LEU A 326 -13.31 17.98 19.64
N VAL A 327 -14.21 18.74 20.26
CA VAL A 327 -14.00 19.31 21.59
C VAL A 327 -13.92 18.17 22.62
N ASP A 328 -14.78 17.17 22.46
CA ASP A 328 -14.73 15.97 23.31
C ASP A 328 -13.44 15.18 23.07
N VAL A 329 -13.03 14.95 21.82
CA VAL A 329 -11.75 14.29 21.48
C VAL A 329 -10.58 15.02 22.14
N GLU A 330 -10.52 16.35 22.05
CA GLU A 330 -9.48 17.13 22.70
C GLU A 330 -9.45 16.92 24.22
N MET A 331 -10.61 16.95 24.88
CA MET A 331 -10.68 16.65 26.32
C MET A 331 -10.21 15.23 26.65
N ARG A 332 -10.54 14.24 25.82
CA ARG A 332 -10.08 12.86 26.00
C ARG A 332 -8.56 12.74 25.83
N LEU A 333 -7.99 13.43 24.85
CA LEU A 333 -6.53 13.48 24.64
C LEU A 333 -5.81 14.18 25.80
N GLN A 334 -6.37 15.26 26.34
CA GLN A 334 -5.84 15.93 27.54
C GLN A 334 -5.87 15.01 28.76
N HIS A 335 -6.96 14.28 28.98
CA HIS A 335 -7.03 13.31 30.08
C HIS A 335 -6.04 12.14 29.89
N LEU A 336 -5.88 11.66 28.66
CA LEU A 336 -4.85 10.68 28.33
C LEU A 336 -3.44 11.23 28.56
N GLN A 337 -3.21 12.52 28.33
CA GLN A 337 -1.93 13.18 28.63
C GLN A 337 -1.64 13.17 30.13
N GLU A 338 -2.64 13.45 30.98
CA GLU A 338 -2.48 13.40 32.43
C GLU A 338 -2.09 11.98 32.91
N ARG A 339 -2.60 10.95 32.22
CA ARG A 339 -2.38 9.54 32.57
C ARG A 339 -1.08 8.96 31.98
N LEU A 340 -0.79 9.23 30.71
CA LEU A 340 0.32 8.64 29.94
C LEU A 340 1.57 9.53 29.95
N GLY A 341 1.42 10.79 30.37
CA GLY A 341 2.46 11.80 30.25
C GLY A 341 2.58 12.37 28.83
N ASP A 342 3.61 13.18 28.63
CA ASP A 342 3.89 13.78 27.32
C ASP A 342 4.44 12.74 26.35
N ARG A 343 3.74 12.59 25.22
CA ARG A 343 4.16 11.77 24.08
C ARG A 343 4.04 12.55 22.78
N VAL A 344 4.91 12.25 21.82
CA VAL A 344 4.99 12.97 20.54
C VAL A 344 3.69 12.87 19.73
N ASP A 345 3.13 11.67 19.60
CA ASP A 345 1.86 11.38 18.92
C ASP A 345 0.68 12.17 19.52
N LEU A 346 0.54 12.13 20.84
CA LEU A 346 -0.49 12.83 21.59
C LEU A 346 -0.36 14.35 21.43
N LEU A 347 0.86 14.88 21.62
CA LEU A 347 1.12 16.31 21.53
C LEU A 347 0.89 16.85 20.12
N HIS A 348 1.19 16.08 19.07
CA HIS A 348 0.83 16.46 17.70
C HIS A 348 -0.68 16.54 17.51
N GLY A 349 -1.43 15.57 18.06
CA GLY A 349 -2.90 15.60 18.05
C GLY A 349 -3.46 16.86 18.74
N LEU A 350 -2.99 17.16 19.95
CA LEU A 350 -3.38 18.38 20.69
C LEU A 350 -2.97 19.66 19.96
N ALA A 351 -1.77 19.73 19.40
CA ALA A 351 -1.31 20.88 18.64
C ALA A 351 -2.17 21.12 17.38
N GLY A 352 -2.55 20.04 16.70
CA GLY A 352 -3.45 20.09 15.55
C GLY A 352 -4.84 20.62 15.90
N LEU A 353 -5.43 20.14 17.00
CA LEU A 353 -6.75 20.59 17.49
C LEU A 353 -6.70 22.04 17.98
N ALA A 354 -5.63 22.45 18.67
CA ALA A 354 -5.41 23.84 19.07
C ALA A 354 -5.35 24.77 17.83
N ARG A 355 -4.60 24.39 16.79
CA ARG A 355 -4.56 25.13 15.52
C ARG A 355 -5.90 25.21 14.84
N TRP A 356 -6.66 24.11 14.82
CA TRP A 356 -8.01 24.09 14.28
C TRP A 356 -8.94 25.08 15.00
N ARG A 357 -8.76 25.28 16.32
CA ARG A 357 -9.47 26.31 17.11
C ARG A 357 -8.86 27.72 17.01
N ALA A 358 -7.83 27.91 16.19
CA ALA A 358 -7.04 29.13 16.11
C ALA A 358 -6.39 29.54 17.44
N ASP A 359 -6.07 28.56 18.29
CA ASP A 359 -5.30 28.74 19.53
C ASP A 359 -3.81 28.50 19.26
N GLY A 360 -3.13 29.56 18.79
CA GLY A 360 -1.70 29.51 18.48
C GLY A 360 -0.80 29.37 19.70
N GLU A 361 -1.24 29.81 20.87
CA GLU A 361 -0.47 29.73 22.12
C GLU A 361 -0.38 28.29 22.60
N THR A 362 -1.52 27.60 22.71
CA THR A 362 -1.56 26.18 23.09
C THR A 362 -0.85 25.31 22.06
N ALA A 363 -1.00 25.60 20.75
CA ALA A 363 -0.29 24.88 19.71
C ALA A 363 1.24 25.04 19.83
N ARG A 364 1.71 26.26 20.11
CA ARG A 364 3.14 26.54 20.34
C ARG A 364 3.69 25.76 21.53
N ASP A 365 3.00 25.78 22.68
CA ASP A 365 3.43 25.01 23.86
C ASP A 365 3.58 23.51 23.53
N CYS A 366 2.61 22.95 22.79
CA CYS A 366 2.66 21.54 22.38
C CYS A 366 3.89 21.26 21.51
N TYR A 367 4.16 22.07 20.47
CA TYR A 367 5.33 21.86 19.61
C TYR A 367 6.66 22.05 20.35
N GLU A 368 6.75 23.00 21.28
CA GLU A 368 7.94 23.16 22.12
C GLU A 368 8.17 21.95 23.02
N ARG A 369 7.11 21.35 23.56
CA ARG A 369 7.18 20.09 24.34
C ARG A 369 7.61 18.92 23.47
N ILE A 370 7.10 18.84 22.24
CA ILE A 370 7.54 17.82 21.27
C ILE A 370 9.05 17.93 21.04
N LEU A 371 9.59 19.13 20.81
CA LEU A 371 11.04 19.31 20.62
C LEU A 371 11.87 19.05 21.87
N ARG A 372 11.29 19.10 23.08
CA ARG A 372 11.96 18.64 24.30
C ARG A 372 12.04 17.11 24.39
N LEU A 373 11.08 16.38 23.81
CA LEU A 373 11.05 14.91 23.79
C LEU A 373 11.81 14.33 22.59
N ASN A 374 11.65 14.93 21.42
CA ASN A 374 12.28 14.57 20.17
C ASN A 374 12.77 15.84 19.49
N ASP A 375 14.03 16.17 19.71
CA ASP A 375 14.62 17.39 19.15
C ASP A 375 14.65 17.38 17.62
N GLN A 376 14.57 16.20 16.98
CA GLN A 376 14.57 16.01 15.52
C GLN A 376 13.19 16.09 14.84
N ASP A 377 12.11 16.31 15.59
CA ASP A 377 10.75 16.37 15.02
C ASP A 377 10.60 17.52 14.00
N GLU A 378 10.55 17.18 12.71
CA GLU A 378 10.53 18.16 11.63
C GLU A 378 9.21 18.95 11.58
N VAL A 379 8.10 18.29 11.90
CA VAL A 379 6.76 18.89 11.90
C VAL A 379 6.70 19.99 12.96
N ALA A 380 7.13 19.70 14.19
CA ALA A 380 7.13 20.68 15.28
C ALA A 380 8.03 21.89 14.98
N ARG A 381 9.24 21.67 14.43
CA ARG A 381 10.13 22.78 14.02
C ARG A 381 9.51 23.66 12.96
N PHE A 382 8.88 23.04 11.95
CA PHE A 382 8.22 23.77 10.88
C PHE A 382 7.06 24.62 11.40
N GLN A 383 6.19 24.03 12.22
CA GLN A 383 4.99 24.70 12.75
C GLN A 383 5.35 25.85 13.69
N LEU A 384 6.41 25.73 14.50
CA LEU A 384 6.88 26.83 15.35
C LEU A 384 7.39 28.03 14.54
N ARG A 385 8.15 27.79 13.46
CA ARG A 385 8.58 28.88 12.57
C ARG A 385 7.39 29.57 11.91
N TYR A 386 6.37 28.79 11.53
CA TYR A 386 5.14 29.33 10.95
C TYR A 386 4.38 30.21 11.96
N LEU A 387 4.14 29.71 13.17
CA LEU A 387 3.46 30.47 14.23
C LEU A 387 4.22 31.73 14.63
N ALA A 388 5.55 31.74 14.57
CA ALA A 388 6.35 32.94 14.79
C ALA A 388 6.16 33.99 13.68
N ALA A 389 5.98 33.57 12.43
CA ALA A 389 5.79 34.46 11.29
C ALA A 389 4.36 35.03 11.17
N THR A 390 3.39 34.49 11.91
CA THR A 390 2.00 34.97 11.93
C THR A 390 1.69 35.94 13.07
N ASP A 391 2.57 36.03 14.07
CA ASP A 391 2.44 36.93 15.22
C ASP A 391 3.06 38.33 14.96
N ASP A 392 3.85 38.48 13.88
CA ASP A 392 4.39 39.75 13.33
C ASP A 392 3.44 40.35 12.26
#